data_AF-A0A8T4LFA8-F1
#
_entry.id   AF-A0A8T4LFA8-F1
#
_cell.length_a   1.000
_cell.length_b   1.000
_cell.length_c   1.000
_cell.angle_alpha   90.00
_cell.angle_beta   90.00
_cell.angle_gamma   90.00
#
_symmetry.space_group_name_H-M   'P 1'
#
loop_
_entity.id
_entity.type
_entity.pdbx_description
1 polymer ?
#
loop_
_entity_poly.entity_id
_entity_poly.type
_entity_poly.pdbx_seq_one_letter_code
_entity_poly.pdbx_strand_id
1 'polypeptide(L)'
;MGLRTYFEILGWERKWRAARAVLGMHIGDSSPEAKSELFRAYRDEAIALMNLGRLTGKSSYFVSAANSWERAAKEVSKSLLHDKERKDVARMYNDYAEKAREFSKSRRRIEKEGRIERGILGISILFLIVGLFFLSSNLTGNAIANLPVRTVSWFGAFLVLMGIVFGFFLLRRMQKADL
;
A
#
# COMPACT_ATOMS: atom_id res chain seq x y z
N MET A 1 -0.98 -9.93 -18.48
CA MET A 1 -0.12 -8.74 -18.28
C MET A 1 1.23 -9.08 -18.89
N GLY A 2 1.56 -8.52 -20.06
CA GLY A 2 2.59 -9.05 -20.96
C GLY A 2 4.02 -8.62 -20.61
N LEU A 3 5.00 -9.44 -21.02
CA LEU A 3 6.46 -9.22 -20.90
C LEU A 3 6.91 -7.82 -21.32
N ARG A 4 6.18 -7.16 -22.25
CA ARG A 4 6.45 -5.80 -22.71
C ARG A 4 6.44 -4.75 -21.59
N THR A 5 5.48 -4.83 -20.66
CA THR A 5 5.41 -3.90 -19.51
C THR A 5 6.57 -4.13 -18.54
N TYR A 6 7.05 -5.37 -18.43
CA TYR A 6 8.18 -5.73 -17.57
C TYR A 6 9.52 -5.19 -18.10
N PHE A 7 9.73 -5.25 -19.42
CA PHE A 7 10.92 -4.71 -20.07
C PHE A 7 10.97 -3.17 -20.07
N GLU A 8 9.83 -2.48 -20.17
CA GLU A 8 9.77 -1.02 -20.02
C GLU A 8 10.13 -0.56 -18.61
N ILE A 9 9.68 -1.28 -17.58
CA ILE A 9 10.02 -1.01 -16.17
C ILE A 9 11.53 -1.20 -15.93
N LEU A 10 12.12 -2.28 -16.47
CA LEU A 10 13.57 -2.54 -16.34
C LEU A 10 14.44 -1.54 -17.11
N GLY A 11 13.98 -1.08 -18.27
CA GLY A 11 14.63 -0.02 -19.03
C GLY A 11 14.65 1.31 -18.26
N TRP A 12 13.55 1.61 -17.56
CA TRP A 12 13.44 2.76 -16.67
C TRP A 12 14.41 2.66 -15.49
N GLU A 13 14.50 1.51 -14.83
CA GLU A 13 15.43 1.31 -13.71
C GLU A 13 16.91 1.55 -14.07
N ARG A 14 17.36 1.14 -15.26
CA ARG A 14 18.74 1.36 -15.70
C ARG A 14 19.00 2.83 -16.00
N LYS A 15 18.08 3.50 -16.72
CA LYS A 15 18.18 4.94 -16.99
C LYS A 15 18.18 5.74 -15.69
N TRP A 16 17.43 5.28 -14.70
CA TRP A 16 17.36 5.91 -13.39
C TRP A 16 18.59 5.60 -12.52
N ARG A 17 19.14 4.39 -12.53
CA ARG A 17 20.44 4.17 -11.86
C ARG A 17 21.56 5.02 -12.46
N ALA A 18 21.55 5.19 -13.78
CA ALA A 18 22.46 6.10 -14.46
C ALA A 18 22.22 7.57 -14.08
N ALA A 19 20.97 8.04 -14.11
CA ALA A 19 20.64 9.40 -13.71
C ALA A 19 20.93 9.66 -12.22
N ARG A 20 20.68 8.71 -11.32
CA ARG A 20 21.01 8.83 -9.89
C ARG A 20 22.52 8.82 -9.64
N ALA A 21 23.29 8.07 -10.43
CA ALA A 21 24.75 8.09 -10.38
C ALA A 21 25.31 9.44 -10.89
N VAL A 22 24.70 10.01 -11.93
CA VAL A 22 25.07 11.33 -12.47
C VAL A 22 24.64 12.47 -11.53
N LEU A 23 23.44 12.38 -10.95
CA LEU A 23 22.86 13.42 -10.08
C LEU A 23 23.36 13.35 -8.63
N GLY A 24 23.81 12.17 -8.17
CA GLY A 24 24.33 11.98 -6.82
C GLY A 24 25.74 12.51 -6.60
N MET A 25 26.49 12.86 -7.66
CA MET A 25 27.89 13.24 -7.50
C MET A 25 28.11 14.71 -7.16
N HIS A 26 27.32 15.70 -7.60
CA HIS A 26 27.61 17.13 -7.35
C HIS A 26 26.35 17.98 -7.06
N ILE A 27 25.64 17.72 -5.95
CA ILE A 27 24.47 18.54 -5.57
C ILE A 27 24.88 19.87 -4.91
N GLY A 28 26.06 19.92 -4.27
CA GLY A 28 26.56 21.10 -3.54
C GLY A 28 26.70 22.37 -4.40
N ASP A 29 27.23 22.23 -5.63
CA ASP A 29 27.52 23.34 -6.55
C ASP A 29 26.65 23.37 -7.81
N SER A 30 25.58 22.57 -7.83
CA SER A 30 24.70 22.50 -9.01
C SER A 30 23.97 23.83 -9.27
N SER A 31 24.02 24.29 -10.53
CA SER A 31 23.36 25.51 -10.97
C SER A 31 21.84 25.44 -10.72
N PRO A 32 21.14 26.59 -10.61
CA PRO A 32 19.68 26.61 -10.47
C PRO A 32 18.94 25.80 -11.55
N GLU A 33 19.51 25.76 -12.76
CA GLU A 33 19.00 24.99 -13.89
C GLU A 33 19.10 23.47 -13.63
N ALA A 34 20.26 22.97 -13.20
CA ALA A 34 20.45 21.57 -12.85
C ALA A 34 19.50 21.12 -11.71
N LYS A 35 19.25 21.99 -10.73
CA LYS A 35 18.28 21.74 -9.65
C LYS A 35 16.84 21.70 -10.16
N SER A 36 16.50 22.55 -11.13
CA SER A 36 15.16 22.55 -11.76
C SER A 36 14.93 21.29 -12.60
N GLU A 37 15.97 20.79 -13.27
CA GLU A 37 15.93 19.58 -14.07
C GLU A 37 15.79 18.33 -13.18
N LEU A 38 16.52 18.30 -12.06
CA LEU A 38 16.36 17.29 -11.01
C LEU A 38 14.92 17.21 -10.52
N PHE A 39 14.31 18.37 -10.24
CA PHE A 39 12.93 18.42 -9.79
C PHE A 39 11.94 17.90 -10.84
N ARG A 40 12.16 18.23 -12.12
CA ARG A 40 11.35 17.68 -13.23
C ARG A 40 11.48 16.16 -13.31
N ALA A 41 12.70 15.63 -13.19
CA ALA A 41 12.94 14.19 -13.19
C ALA A 41 12.19 13.46 -12.06
N TYR A 42 12.23 14.00 -10.83
CA TYR A 42 11.47 13.45 -9.70
C TYR A 42 9.95 13.57 -9.88
N ARG A 43 9.47 14.68 -10.45
CA ARG A 43 8.04 14.85 -10.77
C ARG A 43 7.58 13.78 -11.74
N ASP A 44 8.33 13.60 -12.84
CA ASP A 44 7.96 12.68 -13.90
C ASP A 44 8.04 11.22 -13.43
N GLU A 45 9.03 10.89 -12.59
CA GLU A 45 9.11 9.59 -11.90
C GLU A 45 7.84 9.31 -11.10
N ALA A 46 7.41 10.28 -10.31
CA ALA A 46 6.30 10.05 -9.43
C ALA A 46 4.95 10.04 -10.16
N ILE A 47 4.79 10.79 -11.25
CA ILE A 47 3.66 10.63 -12.17
C ILE A 47 3.64 9.21 -12.73
N ALA A 48 4.79 8.68 -13.18
CA ALA A 48 4.89 7.33 -13.68
C ALA A 48 4.53 6.29 -12.60
N LEU A 49 5.03 6.44 -11.38
CA LEU A 49 4.70 5.56 -10.25
C LEU A 49 3.22 5.66 -9.84
N MET A 50 2.60 6.84 -9.89
CA MET A 50 1.16 7.01 -9.64
C MET A 50 0.33 6.33 -10.72
N ASN A 51 0.68 6.50 -11.99
CA ASN A 51 0.02 5.83 -13.10
C ASN A 51 0.15 4.30 -13.01
N LEU A 52 1.34 3.82 -12.67
CA LEU A 52 1.60 2.39 -12.49
C LEU A 52 0.85 1.82 -11.28
N GLY A 53 0.77 2.58 -10.18
CA GLY A 53 -0.07 2.26 -9.04
C GLY A 53 -1.56 2.17 -9.42
N ARG A 54 -2.06 3.10 -10.24
CA ARG A 54 -3.45 3.10 -10.72
C ARG A 54 -3.74 1.91 -11.63
N LEU A 55 -2.82 1.57 -12.54
CA LEU A 55 -2.96 0.43 -13.46
C LEU A 55 -2.86 -0.93 -12.76
N THR A 56 -2.02 -1.03 -11.73
CA THR A 56 -1.78 -2.30 -11.02
C THR A 56 -2.64 -2.49 -9.78
N GLY A 57 -3.33 -1.44 -9.31
CA GLY A 57 -4.02 -1.43 -8.03
C GLY A 57 -3.08 -1.57 -6.82
N LYS A 58 -1.75 -1.49 -7.00
CA LYS A 58 -0.77 -1.64 -5.92
C LYS A 58 -0.47 -0.29 -5.28
N SER A 59 -0.90 -0.13 -4.03
CA SER A 59 -0.65 1.04 -3.17
C SER A 59 0.83 1.34 -2.93
N SER A 60 1.69 0.31 -3.01
CA SER A 60 3.14 0.45 -2.80
C SER A 60 3.80 1.43 -3.77
N TYR A 61 3.33 1.51 -5.02
CA TYR A 61 3.85 2.47 -5.99
C TYR A 61 3.51 3.91 -5.65
N PHE A 62 2.30 4.17 -5.11
CA PHE A 62 1.91 5.50 -4.62
C PHE A 62 2.76 5.94 -3.43
N VAL A 63 3.04 5.01 -2.50
CA VAL A 63 3.91 5.27 -1.35
C VAL A 63 5.34 5.55 -1.79
N SER A 64 5.86 4.79 -2.76
CA SER A 64 7.18 5.05 -3.34
C SER A 64 7.24 6.41 -4.04
N ALA A 65 6.22 6.75 -4.84
CA ALA A 65 6.11 8.04 -5.52
C ALA A 65 6.15 9.20 -4.52
N ALA A 66 5.35 9.11 -3.46
CA ALA A 66 5.28 10.13 -2.42
C ALA A 66 6.60 10.29 -1.66
N ASN A 67 7.30 9.19 -1.37
CA ASN A 67 8.62 9.27 -0.72
C ASN A 67 9.70 9.87 -1.63
N SER A 68 9.67 9.59 -2.93
CA SER A 68 10.58 10.23 -3.90
C SER A 68 10.34 11.74 -3.97
N TRP A 69 9.07 12.16 -4.05
CA TRP A 69 8.68 13.58 -3.97
C TRP A 69 9.13 14.26 -2.68
N GLU A 70 8.90 13.62 -1.53
CA GLU A 70 9.29 14.17 -0.22
C GLU A 70 10.78 14.46 -0.17
N ARG A 71 11.62 13.52 -0.65
CA ARG A 71 13.07 13.70 -0.68
C ARG A 71 13.49 14.82 -1.60
N ALA A 72 12.93 14.86 -2.82
CA ALA A 72 13.23 15.90 -3.79
C ALA A 72 12.90 17.30 -3.26
N ALA A 73 11.69 17.45 -2.69
CA ALA A 73 11.22 18.71 -2.14
C ALA A 73 12.06 19.17 -0.93
N LYS A 74 12.45 18.24 -0.04
CA LYS A 74 13.37 18.54 1.09
C LYS A 74 14.73 19.01 0.62
N GLU A 75 15.30 18.35 -0.39
CA GLU A 75 16.62 18.71 -0.89
C GLU A 75 16.61 20.11 -1.54
N VAL A 76 15.58 20.39 -2.34
CA VAL A 76 15.37 21.71 -2.93
C VAL A 76 15.20 22.76 -1.83
N SER A 77 14.34 22.51 -0.84
CA SER A 77 14.14 23.42 0.30
C SER A 77 15.44 23.70 1.05
N LYS A 78 16.21 22.67 1.38
CA LYS A 78 17.50 22.79 2.08
C LYS A 78 18.50 23.64 1.30
N SER A 79 18.55 23.48 -0.02
CA SER A 79 19.43 24.29 -0.88
C SER A 79 19.02 25.76 -0.94
N LEU A 80 17.72 26.06 -0.80
CA LEU A 80 17.16 27.40 -0.86
C LEU A 80 17.15 28.13 0.50
N LEU A 81 17.36 27.42 1.61
CA LEU A 81 17.31 28.00 2.97
C LEU A 81 18.43 29.03 3.24
N HIS A 82 19.56 28.92 2.54
CA HIS A 82 20.68 29.84 2.68
C HIS A 82 20.54 31.12 1.84
N ASP A 83 19.62 31.12 0.87
CA ASP A 83 19.32 32.28 0.03
C ASP A 83 18.19 33.11 0.67
N LYS A 84 18.52 34.30 1.19
CA LYS A 84 17.55 35.18 1.86
C LYS A 84 16.39 35.58 0.94
N GLU A 85 16.63 35.70 -0.36
CA GLU A 85 15.61 36.11 -1.33
C GLU A 85 14.64 34.97 -1.69
N ARG A 86 15.01 33.71 -1.40
CA ARG A 86 14.23 32.52 -1.79
C ARG A 86 13.63 31.73 -0.62
N LYS A 87 13.57 32.33 0.57
CA LYS A 87 12.97 31.69 1.76
C LYS A 87 11.52 31.26 1.57
N ASP A 88 10.73 32.02 0.80
CA ASP A 88 9.32 31.69 0.55
C ASP A 88 9.18 30.46 -0.34
N VAL A 89 10.07 30.33 -1.33
CA VAL A 89 10.17 29.14 -2.18
C VAL A 89 10.58 27.93 -1.36
N ALA A 90 11.57 28.07 -0.46
CA ALA A 90 11.98 27.01 0.44
C ALA A 90 10.83 26.53 1.36
N ARG A 91 10.00 27.46 1.85
CA ARG A 91 8.80 27.15 2.64
C ARG A 91 7.76 26.37 1.82
N MET A 92 7.50 26.79 0.59
CA MET A 92 6.59 26.09 -0.32
C MET A 92 7.03 24.64 -0.57
N TYR A 93 8.33 24.40 -0.79
CA TYR A 93 8.84 23.03 -0.96
C TYR A 93 8.74 22.17 0.31
N ASN A 94 8.93 22.75 1.49
CA ASN A 94 8.70 22.02 2.74
C ASN A 94 7.22 21.62 2.91
N ASP A 95 6.28 22.51 2.57
CA ASP A 95 4.85 22.20 2.58
C ASP A 95 4.51 21.04 1.61
N TYR A 96 5.10 21.03 0.41
CA TYR A 96 4.94 19.89 -0.51
C TYR A 96 5.51 18.59 0.04
N ALA A 97 6.68 18.65 0.70
CA ALA A 97 7.27 17.47 1.33
C ALA A 97 6.38 16.92 2.45
N GLU A 98 5.78 17.81 3.24
CA GLU A 98 4.85 17.44 4.31
C GLU A 98 3.59 16.77 3.77
N LYS A 99 2.94 17.37 2.75
CA LYS A 99 1.77 16.78 2.09
C LYS A 99 2.08 15.40 1.48
N ALA A 100 3.24 15.25 0.85
CA ALA A 100 3.68 13.95 0.32
C ALA A 100 3.84 12.90 1.44
N ARG A 101 4.39 13.31 2.60
CA ARG A 101 4.55 12.45 3.77
C ARG A 101 3.21 12.07 4.39
N GLU A 102 2.26 13.00 4.48
CA GLU A 102 0.90 12.71 4.95
C GLU A 102 0.19 11.73 4.03
N PHE A 103 0.29 11.93 2.72
CA PHE A 103 -0.27 11.04 1.71
C PHE A 103 0.33 9.62 1.80
N SER A 104 1.65 9.51 2.00
CA SER A 104 2.29 8.19 2.14
C SER A 104 1.86 7.48 3.44
N LYS A 105 1.69 8.23 4.53
CA LYS A 105 1.17 7.72 5.81
C LYS A 105 -0.29 7.25 5.68
N SER A 106 -1.17 8.04 5.08
CA SER A 106 -2.58 7.69 4.92
C SER A 106 -2.74 6.43 4.05
N ARG A 107 -2.00 6.35 2.93
CA ARG A 107 -1.99 5.16 2.07
C ARG A 107 -1.48 3.90 2.78
N ARG A 108 -0.44 4.01 3.61
CA ARG A 108 0.04 2.88 4.43
C ARG A 108 -1.01 2.40 5.44
N ARG A 109 -1.79 3.31 6.03
CA ARG A 109 -2.88 2.94 6.94
C ARG A 109 -3.97 2.17 6.21
N ILE A 110 -4.44 2.69 5.07
CA ILE A 110 -5.43 2.03 4.22
C ILE A 110 -4.96 0.62 3.81
N GLU A 111 -3.69 0.49 3.41
CA GLU A 111 -3.14 -0.82 3.03
C GLU A 111 -3.05 -1.80 4.21
N LYS A 112 -2.66 -1.30 5.39
CA LYS A 112 -2.59 -2.12 6.61
C LYS A 112 -3.98 -2.59 7.03
N GLU A 113 -4.97 -1.70 6.99
CA GLU A 113 -6.37 -2.02 7.29
C GLU A 113 -6.92 -3.03 6.28
N GLY A 114 -6.73 -2.81 4.99
CA GLY A 114 -7.16 -3.76 3.94
C GLY A 114 -6.47 -5.13 3.98
N ARG A 115 -5.27 -5.25 4.57
CA ARG A 115 -4.63 -6.56 4.83
C ARG A 115 -5.29 -7.28 6.00
N ILE A 116 -5.59 -6.55 7.08
CA ILE A 116 -6.28 -7.10 8.25
C ILE A 116 -7.67 -7.58 7.85
N GLU A 117 -8.41 -6.78 7.08
CA GLU A 117 -9.76 -7.13 6.60
C GLU A 117 -9.76 -8.39 5.73
N ARG A 118 -8.80 -8.52 4.80
CA ARG A 118 -8.64 -9.74 3.99
C ARG A 118 -8.31 -10.97 4.84
N GLY A 119 -7.49 -10.81 5.88
CA GLY A 119 -7.19 -11.88 6.83
C GLY A 119 -8.42 -12.34 7.61
N ILE A 120 -9.19 -11.39 8.15
CA ILE A 120 -10.42 -11.69 8.90
C ILE A 120 -11.48 -12.35 7.99
N LEU A 121 -11.60 -11.89 6.74
CA LEU A 121 -12.50 -12.51 5.75
C LEU A 121 -12.11 -13.97 5.49
N GLY A 122 -10.82 -14.25 5.28
CA GLY A 122 -10.32 -15.62 5.10
C GLY A 122 -10.58 -16.52 6.31
N ILE A 123 -10.36 -15.99 7.52
CA ILE A 123 -10.67 -16.70 8.77
C ILE A 123 -12.17 -17.00 8.88
N SER A 124 -13.03 -16.03 8.55
CA SER A 124 -14.49 -16.20 8.61
C SER A 124 -14.98 -17.29 7.66
N ILE A 125 -14.44 -17.34 6.43
CA ILE A 125 -14.74 -18.41 5.46
C ILE A 125 -14.27 -19.77 6.00
N LEU A 126 -13.07 -19.85 6.58
CA LEU A 126 -12.57 -21.08 7.16
C LEU A 126 -13.47 -21.60 8.29
N PHE A 127 -13.92 -20.73 9.19
CA PHE A 127 -14.87 -21.06 10.25
C PHE A 127 -16.21 -21.58 9.70
N LEU A 128 -16.71 -20.99 8.62
CA LEU A 128 -17.92 -21.47 7.95
C LEU A 128 -17.73 -22.86 7.35
N ILE A 129 -16.63 -23.10 6.63
CA ILE A 129 -16.32 -24.40 6.04
C ILE A 129 -16.19 -25.46 7.13
N VAL A 130 -15.35 -25.22 8.13
CA VAL A 130 -15.16 -26.17 9.25
C VAL A 130 -16.49 -26.40 9.97
N GLY A 131 -17.23 -25.34 10.30
CA GLY A 131 -18.54 -25.45 10.94
C GLY A 131 -19.53 -26.29 10.15
N LEU A 132 -19.60 -26.11 8.82
CA LEU A 132 -20.44 -26.91 7.91
C LEU A 132 -20.03 -28.39 7.90
N PHE A 133 -18.73 -28.70 7.92
CA PHE A 133 -18.24 -30.07 8.03
C PHE A 133 -18.69 -30.74 9.33
N PHE A 134 -18.59 -30.03 10.46
CA PHE A 134 -19.05 -30.53 11.76
C PHE A 134 -20.59 -30.66 11.86
N LEU A 135 -21.33 -29.76 11.18
CA LEU A 135 -22.79 -29.84 11.10
C LEU A 135 -23.24 -31.03 10.26
N SER A 136 -22.48 -31.38 9.22
CA SER A 136 -22.63 -32.59 8.41
C SER A 136 -22.13 -33.85 9.15
N SER A 137 -22.58 -33.99 10.40
CA SER A 137 -22.26 -35.07 11.34
C SER A 137 -22.47 -36.48 10.77
N ASN A 138 -23.31 -36.63 9.73
CA ASN A 138 -23.48 -37.89 9.00
C ASN A 138 -22.31 -38.28 8.08
N LEU A 139 -21.43 -37.35 7.68
CA LEU A 139 -20.30 -37.61 6.77
C LEU A 139 -18.95 -37.81 7.48
N THR A 140 -18.74 -37.26 8.67
CA THR A 140 -17.43 -37.27 9.35
C THR A 140 -17.45 -37.60 10.84
N GLY A 141 -18.58 -37.44 11.54
CA GLY A 141 -18.66 -37.53 13.00
C GLY A 141 -18.40 -38.93 13.58
N ASN A 142 -18.74 -39.98 12.82
CA ASN A 142 -18.59 -41.36 13.30
C ASN A 142 -17.17 -41.93 13.10
N ALA A 143 -16.36 -41.35 12.20
CA ALA A 143 -15.11 -41.93 11.77
C ALA A 143 -13.86 -41.45 12.55
N ILE A 144 -13.89 -40.27 13.15
CA ILE A 144 -12.66 -39.59 13.60
C ILE A 144 -12.51 -39.51 15.13
N ALA A 145 -13.57 -39.60 15.94
CA ALA A 145 -13.44 -39.31 17.38
C ALA A 145 -14.32 -40.09 18.36
N ASN A 146 -15.23 -40.97 17.93
CA ASN A 146 -16.20 -41.65 18.81
C ASN A 146 -16.89 -40.69 19.83
N LEU A 147 -17.07 -39.43 19.43
CA LEU A 147 -17.71 -38.39 20.25
C LEU A 147 -19.23 -38.50 20.09
N PRO A 148 -20.02 -38.20 21.14
CA PRO A 148 -21.47 -38.16 21.04
C PRO A 148 -21.93 -37.19 19.94
N VAL A 149 -22.78 -37.67 19.03
CA VAL A 149 -23.28 -36.91 17.86
C VAL A 149 -23.85 -35.54 18.25
N ARG A 150 -24.51 -35.46 19.41
CA ARG A 150 -25.05 -34.19 19.94
C ARG A 150 -23.97 -33.14 20.20
N THR A 151 -22.82 -33.52 20.75
CA THR A 151 -21.74 -32.59 21.09
C THR A 151 -21.07 -32.02 19.84
N VAL A 152 -20.83 -32.87 18.84
CA VAL A 152 -20.20 -32.49 17.55
C VAL A 152 -21.10 -31.54 16.76
N SER A 153 -22.40 -31.83 16.71
CA SER A 153 -23.39 -30.97 16.03
C SER A 153 -23.50 -29.58 16.68
N TRP A 154 -23.50 -29.51 18.01
CA TRP A 154 -23.57 -28.24 18.74
C TRP A 154 -22.32 -27.39 18.53
N PHE A 155 -21.14 -28.02 18.51
CA PHE A 155 -19.88 -27.33 18.21
C PHE A 155 -19.85 -26.79 16.77
N GLY A 156 -20.32 -27.57 15.80
CA GLY A 156 -20.47 -27.12 14.41
C GLY A 156 -21.42 -25.92 14.28
N ALA A 157 -22.57 -25.97 14.95
CA ALA A 157 -23.54 -24.87 14.95
C ALA A 157 -22.93 -23.58 15.53
N PHE A 158 -22.17 -23.69 16.63
CA PHE A 158 -21.46 -22.57 17.25
C PHE A 158 -20.41 -21.95 16.30
N LEU A 159 -19.61 -22.79 15.64
CA LEU A 159 -18.60 -22.34 14.65
C LEU A 159 -19.24 -21.58 13.48
N VAL A 160 -20.35 -22.10 12.94
CA VAL A 160 -21.10 -21.43 11.86
C VAL A 160 -21.64 -20.08 12.33
N LEU A 161 -22.25 -20.03 13.52
CA LEU A 161 -22.79 -18.80 14.08
C LEU A 161 -21.71 -17.73 14.26
N MET A 162 -20.54 -18.12 14.80
CA MET A 162 -19.38 -17.23 14.92
C MET A 162 -18.91 -16.74 13.55
N GLY A 163 -18.80 -17.63 12.55
CA GLY A 163 -18.44 -17.25 11.18
C GLY A 163 -19.39 -16.21 10.57
N ILE A 164 -20.70 -16.35 10.78
CA ILE A 164 -21.72 -15.40 10.32
C ILE A 164 -21.58 -14.05 11.05
N VAL A 165 -21.43 -14.06 12.39
CA VAL A 165 -21.30 -12.83 13.19
C VAL A 165 -20.04 -12.05 12.77
N PHE A 166 -18.89 -12.73 12.63
CA PHE A 166 -17.66 -12.11 12.15
C PHE A 166 -17.81 -11.56 10.73
N GLY A 167 -18.41 -12.34 9.83
CA GLY A 167 -18.69 -11.90 8.46
C GLY A 167 -19.58 -10.66 8.39
N PHE A 168 -20.65 -10.63 9.21
CA PHE A 168 -21.58 -9.49 9.28
C PHE A 168 -20.89 -8.22 9.78
N PHE A 169 -20.09 -8.31 10.85
CA PHE A 169 -19.33 -7.16 11.36
C PHE A 169 -18.31 -6.64 10.34
N LEU A 170 -17.68 -7.54 9.57
CA LEU A 170 -16.74 -7.16 8.52
C LEU A 170 -17.44 -6.40 7.39
N LEU A 171 -18.57 -6.92 6.88
CA LEU A 171 -19.36 -6.26 5.83
C LEU A 171 -19.82 -4.86 6.27
N ARG A 172 -20.28 -4.74 7.52
CA ARG A 172 -20.69 -3.45 8.09
C ARG A 172 -19.54 -2.45 8.21
N ARG A 173 -18.31 -2.93 8.45
CA ARG A 173 -17.11 -2.08 8.49
C ARG A 173 -16.75 -1.59 7.09
N MET A 174 -16.82 -2.45 6.08
CA MET A 174 -16.51 -2.09 4.68
C MET A 174 -17.50 -1.04 4.15
N GLN A 175 -18.80 -1.16 4.45
CA GLN A 175 -19.80 -0.15 4.06
C GLN A 175 -19.53 1.26 4.61
N LYS A 176 -18.84 1.38 5.75
CA LYS A 176 -18.47 2.68 6.33
C LYS A 176 -17.18 3.25 5.77
N ALA A 177 -16.35 2.44 5.11
CA ALA A 177 -15.08 2.86 4.56
C ALA A 177 -15.20 3.42 3.12
N ASP A 178 -16.30 3.08 2.42
CA ASP A 178 -16.61 3.55 1.07
C ASP A 178 -17.51 4.83 1.05
N LEU A 179 -17.89 5.36 2.21
CA LEU A 179 -18.62 6.62 2.42
C LEU A 179 -17.68 7.70 2.99
#